data_AF-A0A194XJS1-F1
#
_entry.id   AF-A0A194XJS1-F1
#
_cell.length_a   1.000
_cell.length_b   1.000
_cell.length_c   1.000
_cell.angle_alpha   90.00
_cell.angle_beta   90.00
_cell.angle_gamma   90.00
#
_symmetry.space_group_name_H-M   'P 1'
#
loop_
_entity.id
_entity.type
_entity.pdbx_description
1 polymer ?
#
loop_
_entity_poly.entity_id
_entity_poly.type
_entity_poly.pdbx_seq_one_letter_code
_entity_poly.pdbx_strand_id
1 'polypeptide(L)'
;MSISLFRSTGGLELYPEVCLRVAEELVLVDPKSINNLLATSKSWHKLLKTYEKSICSSILTREPRLEWVNIDQHEVLSSRIPLGSISVTAYTYPWASEMLSRVHTMEFLISNELTDMVDHHAQSWPTLDVSKDELGQRIARFKRLSFLLLYRLADCTASLPDTLKVRAHQAEFLDSLSSAELAKLGVIVEVMGQNYFTMTKNTLEATVSENSWTTAP
;
A
#
# COMPACT_ATOMS: atom_id res chain seq x y z
N MET A 1 10.03 40.42 7.80
CA MET A 1 9.93 39.91 9.19
C MET A 1 9.45 38.48 9.15
N SER A 2 10.22 37.55 9.70
CA SER A 2 9.82 36.14 9.81
C SER A 2 8.91 36.01 11.03
N ILE A 3 7.60 35.95 10.83
CA ILE A 3 6.66 35.59 11.90
C ILE A 3 7.01 34.15 12.31
N SER A 4 7.49 33.97 13.55
CA SER A 4 7.62 32.63 14.10
C SER A 4 6.20 32.07 14.23
N LEU A 5 5.87 31.08 13.41
CA LEU A 5 4.58 30.37 13.44
C LEU A 5 4.24 29.79 14.82
N PHE A 6 5.27 29.60 15.66
CA PHE A 6 5.11 29.12 17.02
C PHE A 6 4.65 30.20 17.98
N ARG A 7 4.70 31.49 17.61
CA ARG A 7 4.42 32.58 18.53
C ARG A 7 3.06 33.19 18.27
N SER A 8 2.18 33.14 19.27
CA SER A 8 0.93 33.89 19.28
C SER A 8 1.17 35.40 19.20
N THR A 9 0.14 36.15 18.84
CA THR A 9 0.14 37.62 18.89
C THR A 9 0.44 38.17 20.30
N GLY A 10 0.13 37.41 21.35
CA GLY A 10 0.46 37.70 22.75
C GLY A 10 1.85 37.25 23.19
N GLY A 11 2.67 36.69 22.29
CA GLY A 11 4.06 36.31 22.58
C GLY A 11 4.26 34.90 23.14
N LEU A 12 3.18 34.14 23.42
CA LEU A 12 3.25 32.72 23.82
C LEU A 12 3.80 31.86 22.69
N GLU A 13 4.79 31.03 22.99
CA GLU A 13 5.43 30.12 22.02
C GLU A 13 4.92 28.68 22.21
N LEU A 14 4.55 28.01 21.11
CA LEU A 14 4.14 26.62 21.13
C LEU A 14 5.35 25.73 21.40
N TYR A 15 5.22 24.80 22.34
CA TYR A 15 6.28 23.85 22.65
C TYR A 15 6.56 22.92 21.45
N PRO A 16 7.83 22.65 21.11
CA PRO A 16 8.21 21.78 19.99
C PRO A 16 7.53 20.42 20.04
N GLU A 17 7.36 19.84 21.23
CA GLU A 17 6.73 18.55 21.45
C GLU A 17 5.27 18.53 20.97
N VAL A 18 4.54 19.63 21.17
CA VAL A 18 3.16 19.77 20.68
C VAL A 18 3.16 19.81 19.15
N CYS A 19 4.11 20.52 18.54
CA CYS A 19 4.25 20.58 17.08
C CYS A 19 4.58 19.20 16.48
N LEU A 20 5.46 18.45 17.13
CA LEU A 20 5.82 17.08 16.72
C LEU A 20 4.61 16.15 16.82
N ARG A 21 3.81 16.23 17.89
CA ARG A 21 2.57 15.45 18.02
C ARG A 21 1.54 15.80 16.93
N VAL A 22 1.36 17.08 16.62
CA VAL A 22 0.51 17.50 15.50
C VAL A 22 1.00 16.91 14.18
N ALA A 23 2.31 16.89 13.96
CA ALA A 23 2.89 16.30 12.75
C ALA A 23 2.72 14.78 12.68
N GLU A 24 2.88 14.07 13.81
CA GLU A 24 2.61 12.64 13.91
C GLU A 24 1.16 12.31 13.53
N GLU A 25 0.18 13.02 14.11
CA GLU A 25 -1.24 12.83 13.75
C GLU A 25 -1.52 13.18 12.29
N LEU A 26 -0.94 14.29 11.79
CA LEU A 26 -1.14 14.70 10.41
C LEU A 26 -0.63 13.64 9.43
N VAL A 27 0.58 13.11 9.64
CA VAL A 27 1.16 12.10 8.73
C VAL A 27 0.35 10.80 8.79
N LEU A 28 -0.17 10.43 9.96
CA LEU A 28 -1.02 9.24 10.09
C LEU A 28 -2.33 9.36 9.30
N VAL A 29 -2.96 10.54 9.29
CA VAL A 29 -4.23 10.78 8.60
C VAL A 29 -4.04 11.10 7.12
N ASP A 30 -3.12 12.01 6.79
CA ASP A 30 -2.78 12.40 5.43
C ASP A 30 -1.26 12.62 5.30
N PRO A 31 -0.51 11.57 4.91
CA PRO A 31 0.93 11.64 4.73
C PRO A 31 1.38 12.70 3.72
N LYS A 32 0.53 13.09 2.76
CA LYS A 32 0.90 14.06 1.72
C LYS A 32 0.97 15.48 2.27
N SER A 33 0.15 15.78 3.29
CA SER A 33 0.10 17.10 3.92
C SER A 33 1.38 17.50 4.64
N ILE A 34 2.28 16.56 4.93
CA ILE A 34 3.59 16.89 5.53
C ILE A 34 4.44 17.82 4.66
N ASN A 35 4.29 17.73 3.32
CA ASN A 35 5.03 18.60 2.41
C ASN A 35 4.56 20.05 2.52
N ASN A 36 3.26 20.25 2.69
CA ASN A 36 2.69 21.58 2.92
C ASN A 36 3.23 22.15 4.24
N LEU A 37 3.28 21.31 5.26
CA LEU A 37 3.75 21.69 6.59
C LEU A 37 5.25 22.05 6.60
N LEU A 38 6.08 21.27 5.89
CA LEU A 38 7.51 21.56 5.64
C LEU A 38 7.74 22.85 4.85
N ALA A 39 6.76 23.31 4.06
CA ALA A 39 6.85 24.53 3.27
C ALA A 39 6.40 25.80 4.01
N THR A 40 5.75 25.68 5.17
CA THR A 40 5.17 26.82 5.90
C THR A 40 6.21 27.83 6.40
N SER A 41 7.31 27.37 6.99
CA SER A 41 8.40 28.22 7.48
C SER A 41 9.70 27.46 7.67
N LYS A 42 10.83 28.19 7.68
CA LYS A 42 12.17 27.61 7.90
C LYS A 42 12.29 26.92 9.26
N SER A 43 11.64 27.45 10.30
CA SER A 43 11.68 26.87 11.65
C SER A 43 10.90 25.54 11.72
N TRP A 44 9.70 25.48 11.10
CA TRP A 44 8.94 24.23 10.93
C TRP A 44 9.72 23.19 10.13
N HIS A 45 10.29 23.61 9.00
CA HIS A 45 11.10 22.73 8.16
C HIS A 45 12.24 22.11 8.96
N LYS A 46 13.00 22.94 9.69
CA LYS A 46 14.12 22.49 10.52
C LYS A 46 13.64 21.51 11.59
N LEU A 47 12.60 21.87 12.35
CA LEU A 47 12.06 21.02 13.41
C LEU A 47 11.66 19.63 12.86
N LEU A 48 10.82 19.61 11.84
CA LEU A 48 10.34 18.37 11.25
C LEU A 48 11.42 17.52 10.62
N LYS A 49 12.41 18.13 9.96
CA LYS A 49 13.51 17.37 9.37
C LYS A 49 14.47 16.84 10.42
N THR A 50 14.70 17.57 11.51
CA THR A 50 15.50 17.08 12.64
C THR A 50 14.86 15.85 13.29
N TYR A 51 13.53 15.81 13.41
CA TYR A 51 12.80 14.72 14.09
C TYR A 51 12.12 13.72 13.17
N GLU A 52 12.41 13.74 11.85
CA GLU A 52 11.73 12.90 10.84
C GLU A 52 11.73 11.41 11.21
N LYS A 53 12.88 10.87 11.61
CA LYS A 53 12.99 9.45 12.01
C LYS A 53 12.12 9.13 13.23
N SER A 54 12.10 10.02 14.21
CA SER A 54 11.31 9.84 15.44
C SER A 54 9.82 9.86 15.14
N ILE A 55 9.37 10.82 14.33
CA ILE A 55 7.98 10.94 13.88
C ILE A 55 7.57 9.68 13.13
N CYS A 56 8.37 9.25 12.14
CA CYS A 56 8.09 8.04 11.38
C CYS A 56 8.03 6.82 12.30
N SER A 57 9.01 6.61 13.18
CA SER A 57 9.03 5.48 14.12
C SER A 57 7.80 5.46 15.04
N SER A 58 7.34 6.61 15.53
CA SER A 58 6.11 6.75 16.32
C SER A 58 4.89 6.27 15.54
N ILE A 59 4.76 6.70 14.28
CA ILE A 59 3.65 6.31 13.39
C ILE A 59 3.64 4.79 13.17
N LEU A 60 4.80 4.18 12.91
CA LEU A 60 4.88 2.74 12.68
C LEU A 60 4.44 1.92 13.88
N THR A 61 4.76 2.39 15.08
CA THR A 61 4.37 1.71 16.33
C THR A 61 2.85 1.77 16.55
N ARG A 62 2.18 2.79 15.99
CA ARG A 62 0.76 3.06 16.21
C ARG A 62 -0.17 2.47 15.16
N GLU A 63 0.36 1.98 14.05
CA GLU A 63 -0.42 1.39 12.96
C GLU A 63 -0.14 -0.12 12.83
N PRO A 64 -0.93 -0.98 13.49
CA PRO A 64 -0.68 -2.42 13.51
C PRO A 64 -0.81 -3.08 12.13
N ARG A 65 -1.59 -2.49 11.20
CA ARG A 65 -1.78 -3.04 9.85
C ARG A 65 -0.51 -3.01 9.00
N LEU A 66 0.52 -2.31 9.45
CA LEU A 66 1.80 -2.23 8.74
C LEU A 66 2.54 -3.57 8.66
N GLU A 67 2.21 -4.55 9.50
CA GLU A 67 2.77 -5.90 9.44
C GLU A 67 2.57 -6.57 8.06
N TRP A 68 1.60 -6.11 7.28
CA TRP A 68 1.25 -6.69 5.98
C TRP A 68 1.95 -6.02 4.77
N VAL A 69 2.70 -4.92 4.93
CA VAL A 69 3.20 -4.11 3.79
C VAL A 69 4.72 -4.08 3.63
N ASN A 70 5.40 -5.12 4.10
CA ASN A 70 6.87 -5.28 4.01
C ASN A 70 7.66 -4.17 4.72
N ILE A 71 7.19 -3.78 5.91
CA ILE A 71 7.76 -2.69 6.71
C ILE A 71 9.23 -2.89 7.12
N ASP A 72 9.69 -4.14 7.24
CA ASP A 72 11.05 -4.44 7.70
C ASP A 72 12.12 -4.15 6.63
N GLN A 73 11.70 -3.93 5.38
CA GLN A 73 12.60 -3.66 4.28
C GLN A 73 13.15 -2.23 4.36
N HIS A 74 14.48 -2.10 4.31
CA HIS A 74 15.14 -0.80 4.43
C HIS A 74 14.85 0.14 3.24
N GLU A 75 14.79 -0.40 2.03
CA GLU A 75 14.45 0.33 0.81
C GLU A 75 13.37 -0.41 0.05
N VAL A 76 12.30 0.31 -0.31
CA VAL A 76 11.15 -0.25 -1.04
C VAL A 76 10.88 0.56 -2.29
N LEU A 77 10.23 -0.05 -3.29
CA LEU A 77 9.81 0.68 -4.49
C LEU A 77 8.61 1.60 -4.18
N SER A 78 8.67 2.83 -4.67
CA SER A 78 7.56 3.79 -4.57
C SER A 78 6.42 3.39 -5.50
N SER A 79 5.18 3.34 -4.98
CA SER A 79 3.98 3.06 -5.78
C SER A 79 3.47 4.29 -6.55
N ARG A 80 4.26 5.38 -6.61
CA ARG A 80 3.87 6.62 -7.31
C ARG A 80 3.89 6.44 -8.83
N ILE A 81 2.99 7.15 -9.51
CA ILE A 81 2.93 7.23 -10.97
C ILE A 81 3.81 8.40 -11.47
N PRO A 82 4.61 8.24 -12.54
CA PRO A 82 4.82 7.00 -13.29
C PRO A 82 5.53 5.94 -12.45
N LEU A 83 5.07 4.69 -12.55
CA LEU A 83 5.72 3.55 -11.89
C LEU A 83 7.18 3.51 -12.37
N GLY A 84 8.12 3.63 -11.45
CA GLY A 84 9.52 3.78 -11.76
C GLY A 84 10.40 3.27 -10.62
N SER A 85 11.68 3.06 -10.93
CA SER A 85 12.75 2.55 -10.06
C SER A 85 13.12 3.46 -8.86
N ILE A 86 12.22 4.38 -8.50
CA ILE A 86 12.39 5.27 -7.36
C ILE A 86 12.17 4.45 -6.09
N SER A 87 13.24 4.22 -5.34
CA SER A 87 13.17 3.66 -4.00
C SER A 87 12.91 4.75 -2.96
N VAL A 88 12.27 4.35 -1.87
CA VAL A 88 12.13 5.17 -0.66
C VAL A 88 12.76 4.44 0.53
N THR A 89 13.52 5.17 1.33
CA THR A 89 14.29 4.64 2.45
C THR A 89 13.50 4.70 3.75
N ALA A 90 13.64 3.67 4.57
CA ALA A 90 12.97 3.54 5.87
C ALA A 90 13.13 4.77 6.77
N TYR A 91 12.09 5.06 7.55
CA TYR A 91 12.02 6.17 8.50
C TYR A 91 12.15 7.56 7.87
N THR A 92 11.68 7.72 6.64
CA THR A 92 11.50 9.00 5.96
C THR A 92 10.02 9.28 5.69
N TYR A 93 9.62 10.54 5.53
CA TYR A 93 8.23 10.89 5.21
C TYR A 93 7.72 10.22 3.92
N PRO A 94 8.50 10.16 2.81
CA PRO A 94 8.10 9.40 1.63
C PRO A 94 7.85 7.93 1.91
N TRP A 95 8.68 7.31 2.75
CA TRP A 95 8.52 5.91 3.11
C TRP A 95 7.30 5.67 4.03
N ALA A 96 7.07 6.53 5.02
CA ALA A 96 5.85 6.44 5.84
C ALA A 96 4.57 6.61 4.99
N SER A 97 4.60 7.55 4.04
CA SER A 97 3.53 7.74 3.06
C SER A 97 3.33 6.51 2.18
N GLU A 98 4.40 5.88 1.74
CA GLU A 98 4.35 4.66 0.91
C GLU A 98 3.73 3.51 1.72
N MET A 99 4.23 3.25 2.93
CA MET A 99 3.71 2.19 3.79
C MET A 99 2.22 2.34 4.09
N LEU A 100 1.79 3.56 4.47
CA LEU A 100 0.37 3.83 4.71
C LEU A 100 -0.45 3.69 3.41
N SER A 101 0.06 4.12 2.26
CA SER A 101 -0.60 3.93 0.96
C SER A 101 -0.77 2.45 0.61
N ARG A 102 0.24 1.63 0.88
CA ARG A 102 0.18 0.18 0.68
C ARG A 102 -0.87 -0.48 1.57
N VAL A 103 -1.01 -0.04 2.83
CA VAL A 103 -2.06 -0.55 3.73
C VAL A 103 -3.44 -0.26 3.14
N HIS A 104 -3.68 0.97 2.69
CA HIS A 104 -4.95 1.34 2.08
C HIS A 104 -5.23 0.55 0.79
N THR A 105 -4.21 0.40 -0.06
CA THR A 105 -4.31 -0.37 -1.31
C THR A 105 -4.63 -1.83 -1.03
N MET A 106 -3.96 -2.44 -0.06
CA MET A 106 -4.19 -3.83 0.31
C MET A 106 -5.61 -4.04 0.86
N GLU A 107 -6.06 -3.22 1.80
CA GLU A 107 -7.42 -3.35 2.37
C GLU A 107 -8.51 -3.12 1.32
N PHE A 108 -8.28 -2.19 0.38
CA PHE A 108 -9.12 -2.04 -0.80
C PHE A 108 -9.16 -3.33 -1.63
N LEU A 109 -7.98 -3.86 -2.01
CA LEU A 109 -7.88 -5.04 -2.85
C LEU A 109 -8.53 -6.27 -2.21
N ILE A 110 -8.35 -6.49 -0.91
CA ILE A 110 -8.93 -7.62 -0.15
C ILE A 110 -10.45 -7.68 -0.30
N SER A 111 -11.09 -6.51 -0.34
CA SER A 111 -12.55 -6.37 -0.43
C SER A 111 -13.05 -6.19 -1.85
N ASN A 112 -12.15 -6.10 -2.84
CA ASN A 112 -12.49 -5.82 -4.22
C ASN A 112 -12.81 -7.10 -5.01
N GLU A 113 -13.74 -6.98 -5.96
CA GLU A 113 -14.15 -8.06 -6.88
C GLU A 113 -12.98 -8.63 -7.70
N LEU A 114 -11.95 -7.84 -8.00
CA LEU A 114 -10.75 -8.28 -8.69
C LEU A 114 -10.07 -9.44 -7.96
N THR A 115 -10.18 -9.50 -6.64
CA THR A 115 -9.54 -10.53 -5.83
C THR A 115 -10.56 -11.49 -5.22
N ASP A 116 -11.81 -11.46 -5.69
CA ASP A 116 -12.84 -12.35 -5.15
C ASP A 116 -12.45 -13.81 -5.39
N MET A 117 -12.52 -14.59 -4.32
CA MET A 117 -12.18 -16.01 -4.29
C MET A 117 -13.41 -16.86 -3.94
N VAL A 118 -14.56 -16.23 -3.72
CA VAL A 118 -15.81 -16.93 -3.45
C VAL A 118 -16.44 -17.29 -4.79
N ASP A 119 -16.49 -18.59 -5.08
CA ASP A 119 -17.26 -19.07 -6.22
C ASP A 119 -18.75 -19.05 -5.87
N HIS A 120 -19.44 -17.99 -6.31
CA HIS A 120 -20.89 -17.83 -6.10
C HIS A 120 -21.74 -18.80 -6.92
N HIS A 121 -21.13 -19.59 -7.81
CA HIS A 121 -21.80 -20.49 -8.75
C HIS A 121 -21.48 -21.99 -8.49
N ALA A 122 -20.48 -22.29 -7.65
CA ALA A 122 -20.09 -23.64 -7.29
C ALA A 122 -21.04 -24.31 -6.28
N GLN A 123 -22.08 -24.98 -6.78
CA GLN A 123 -22.90 -25.88 -5.96
C GLN A 123 -22.20 -27.22 -5.65
N SER A 124 -21.02 -27.50 -6.20
CA SER A 124 -20.39 -28.84 -6.21
C SER A 124 -18.96 -28.90 -5.65
N TRP A 125 -18.44 -27.81 -5.07
CA TRP A 125 -17.11 -27.84 -4.47
C TRP A 125 -17.14 -28.41 -3.05
N PRO A 126 -16.07 -29.09 -2.60
CA PRO A 126 -15.96 -29.54 -1.21
C PRO A 126 -16.13 -28.34 -0.27
N THR A 127 -17.18 -28.36 0.55
CA THR A 127 -17.39 -27.35 1.56
C THR A 127 -16.50 -27.66 2.76
N LEU A 128 -15.74 -26.65 3.20
CA LEU A 128 -15.07 -26.73 4.49
C LEU A 128 -16.14 -26.71 5.59
N ASP A 129 -16.02 -27.58 6.58
CA ASP A 129 -16.90 -27.62 7.75
C ASP A 129 -16.54 -26.47 8.72
N VAL A 130 -16.73 -25.24 8.24
CA VAL A 130 -16.46 -24.00 8.97
C VAL A 130 -17.58 -23.00 8.68
N SER A 131 -17.78 -22.06 9.62
CA SER A 131 -18.75 -20.99 9.41
C SER A 131 -18.34 -20.07 8.25
N LYS A 132 -19.31 -19.38 7.65
CA LYS A 132 -19.04 -18.36 6.61
C LYS A 132 -18.12 -17.25 7.13
N ASP A 133 -18.31 -16.85 8.38
CA ASP A 133 -17.50 -15.81 9.02
C ASP A 133 -16.04 -16.25 9.17
N GLU A 134 -15.83 -17.50 9.62
CA GLU A 134 -14.49 -18.08 9.73
C GLU A 134 -13.83 -18.23 8.35
N LEU A 135 -14.58 -18.69 7.34
CA LEU A 135 -14.09 -18.77 5.97
C LEU A 135 -13.67 -17.40 5.44
N GLY A 136 -14.49 -16.37 5.68
CA GLY A 136 -14.17 -14.98 5.33
C GLY A 136 -12.88 -14.48 5.98
N GLN A 137 -12.69 -14.77 7.27
CA GLN A 137 -11.43 -14.44 7.98
C GLN A 137 -10.22 -15.17 7.39
N ARG A 138 -10.36 -16.47 7.07
CA ARG A 138 -9.29 -17.26 6.44
C ARG A 138 -8.94 -16.72 5.05
N ILE A 139 -9.93 -16.35 4.24
CA ILE A 139 -9.72 -15.73 2.93
C ILE A 139 -9.01 -14.39 3.08
N ALA A 140 -9.49 -13.51 3.96
CA ALA A 140 -8.85 -12.21 4.19
C ALA A 140 -7.39 -12.36 4.62
N ARG A 141 -7.09 -13.31 5.53
CA ARG A 141 -5.72 -13.61 5.95
C ARG A 141 -4.88 -14.17 4.81
N PHE A 142 -5.43 -15.06 3.99
CA PHE A 142 -4.75 -15.57 2.80
C PHE A 142 -4.37 -14.42 1.87
N LYS A 143 -5.32 -13.54 1.52
CA LYS A 143 -5.07 -12.38 0.67
C LYS A 143 -3.99 -11.45 1.25
N ARG A 144 -4.04 -11.12 2.55
CA ARG A 144 -3.00 -10.30 3.22
C ARG A 144 -1.60 -10.90 3.06
N LEU A 145 -1.47 -12.20 3.33
CA LEU A 145 -0.19 -12.92 3.17
C LEU A 145 0.28 -12.94 1.71
N SER A 146 -0.63 -13.15 0.76
CA SER A 146 -0.28 -13.14 -0.66
C SER A 146 0.17 -11.75 -1.13
N PHE A 147 -0.50 -10.67 -0.72
CA PHE A 147 -0.08 -9.30 -1.05
C PHE A 147 1.24 -8.92 -0.39
N LEU A 148 1.50 -9.36 0.85
CA LEU A 148 2.81 -9.19 1.48
C LEU A 148 3.93 -9.83 0.64
N LEU A 149 3.69 -11.04 0.12
CA LEU A 149 4.66 -11.72 -0.77
C LEU A 149 4.86 -10.95 -2.09
N LEU A 150 3.81 -10.38 -2.66
CA LEU A 150 3.92 -9.54 -3.87
C LEU A 150 4.72 -8.25 -3.59
N TYR A 151 4.52 -7.61 -2.44
CA TYR A 151 5.35 -6.46 -2.05
C TYR A 151 6.82 -6.86 -1.87
N ARG A 152 7.09 -7.98 -1.21
CA ARG A 152 8.46 -8.50 -1.07
C ARG A 152 9.13 -8.81 -2.40
N LEU A 153 8.39 -9.42 -3.34
CA LEU A 153 8.86 -9.70 -4.70
C LEU A 153 9.20 -8.42 -5.47
N ALA A 154 8.42 -7.35 -5.29
CA ALA A 154 8.72 -6.06 -5.91
C ALA A 154 9.94 -5.40 -5.26
N ASP A 155 9.94 -5.32 -3.92
CA ASP A 155 10.94 -4.61 -3.14
C ASP A 155 12.32 -5.28 -3.13
N CYS A 156 12.42 -6.59 -3.41
CA CYS A 156 13.71 -7.27 -3.53
C CYS A 156 14.56 -6.71 -4.69
N THR A 157 13.95 -5.91 -5.56
CA THR A 157 14.62 -5.23 -6.68
C THR A 157 14.78 -3.72 -6.49
N ALA A 158 14.45 -3.20 -5.30
CA ALA A 158 14.64 -1.79 -5.00
C ALA A 158 16.08 -1.35 -5.28
N SER A 159 16.24 -0.18 -5.88
CA SER A 159 17.55 0.40 -6.23
C SER A 159 18.35 -0.37 -7.30
N LEU A 160 17.76 -1.39 -7.96
CA LEU A 160 18.39 -2.09 -9.09
C LEU A 160 18.08 -1.38 -10.42
N PRO A 161 19.09 -0.90 -11.17
CA PRO A 161 18.88 -0.18 -12.41
C PRO A 161 18.75 -1.08 -13.65
N ASP A 162 19.16 -2.34 -13.55
CA ASP A 162 19.29 -3.27 -14.69
C ASP A 162 18.22 -4.37 -14.65
N THR A 163 17.45 -4.47 -15.73
CA THR A 163 16.40 -5.48 -15.93
C THR A 163 16.91 -6.91 -15.75
N LEU A 164 18.15 -7.24 -16.15
CA LEU A 164 18.68 -8.58 -15.95
C LEU A 164 18.88 -8.89 -14.47
N LYS A 165 19.40 -7.92 -13.70
CA LYS A 165 19.56 -8.05 -12.25
C LYS A 165 18.22 -8.13 -11.54
N VAL A 166 17.23 -7.32 -11.96
CA VAL A 166 15.85 -7.37 -11.47
C VAL A 166 15.30 -8.79 -11.61
N ARG A 167 15.38 -9.38 -12.81
CA ARG A 167 14.89 -10.74 -13.06
C ARG A 167 15.63 -11.80 -12.25
N ALA A 168 16.95 -11.68 -12.11
CA ALA A 168 17.74 -12.60 -11.31
C ALA A 168 17.32 -12.57 -9.83
N HIS A 169 17.16 -11.38 -9.24
CA HIS A 169 16.74 -11.23 -7.84
C HIS A 169 15.30 -11.69 -7.61
N GLN A 170 14.41 -11.46 -8.57
CA GLN A 170 13.05 -12.01 -8.52
C GLN A 170 13.05 -13.53 -8.57
N ALA A 171 13.88 -14.14 -9.42
CA ALA A 171 14.02 -15.60 -9.47
C ALA A 171 14.58 -16.16 -8.15
N GLU A 172 15.65 -15.57 -7.63
CA GLU A 172 16.23 -15.97 -6.33
C GLU A 172 15.23 -15.83 -5.18
N PHE A 173 14.43 -14.75 -5.17
CA PHE A 173 13.36 -14.59 -4.19
C PHE A 173 12.32 -15.71 -4.31
N LEU A 174 11.83 -16.00 -5.52
CA LEU A 174 10.85 -17.06 -5.74
C LEU A 174 11.40 -18.44 -5.35
N ASP A 175 12.66 -18.73 -5.66
CA ASP A 175 13.34 -19.98 -5.29
C ASP A 175 13.51 -20.12 -3.77
N SER A 176 13.57 -19.00 -3.03
CA SER A 176 13.68 -18.99 -1.57
C SER A 176 12.37 -19.27 -0.83
N LEU A 177 11.23 -19.15 -1.52
CA LEU A 177 9.91 -19.32 -0.91
C LEU A 177 9.57 -20.79 -0.67
N SER A 178 8.86 -21.06 0.41
CA SER A 178 8.28 -22.40 0.63
C SER A 178 7.22 -22.72 -0.41
N SER A 179 6.94 -24.01 -0.64
CA SER A 179 5.85 -24.44 -1.54
C SER A 179 4.50 -23.84 -1.16
N ALA A 180 4.25 -23.63 0.14
CA ALA A 180 3.03 -23.01 0.62
C ALA A 180 2.95 -21.50 0.33
N GLU A 181 4.08 -20.79 0.26
CA GLU A 181 4.14 -19.37 -0.11
C GLU A 181 4.05 -19.19 -1.62
N LEU A 182 4.75 -20.03 -2.39
CA LEU A 182 4.61 -20.07 -3.85
C LEU A 182 3.18 -20.35 -4.28
N ALA A 183 2.50 -21.30 -3.62
CA ALA A 183 1.09 -21.58 -3.88
C ALA A 183 0.20 -20.36 -3.59
N LYS A 184 0.45 -19.60 -2.51
CA LYS A 184 -0.30 -18.37 -2.20
C LYS A 184 -0.14 -17.31 -3.30
N LEU A 185 1.08 -17.11 -3.77
CA LEU A 185 1.39 -16.21 -4.89
C LEU A 185 0.72 -16.66 -6.18
N GLY A 186 0.87 -17.93 -6.55
CA GLY A 186 0.28 -18.47 -7.78
C GLY A 186 -1.24 -18.33 -7.81
N VAL A 187 -1.90 -18.69 -6.70
CA VAL A 187 -3.37 -18.58 -6.58
C VAL A 187 -3.85 -17.13 -6.66
N ILE A 188 -3.21 -16.18 -5.96
CA ILE A 188 -3.70 -14.79 -6.00
C ILE A 188 -3.51 -14.17 -7.39
N VAL A 189 -2.40 -14.48 -8.07
CA VAL A 189 -2.13 -13.99 -9.43
C VAL A 189 -3.15 -14.55 -10.42
N GLU A 190 -3.46 -15.85 -10.33
CA GLU A 190 -4.47 -16.48 -11.17
C GLU A 190 -5.86 -15.88 -10.94
N VAL A 191 -6.28 -15.73 -9.68
CA VAL A 191 -7.57 -15.12 -9.32
C VAL A 191 -7.69 -13.71 -9.90
N MET A 192 -6.67 -12.87 -9.68
CA MET A 192 -6.65 -11.52 -10.23
C MET A 192 -6.71 -11.51 -11.76
N GLY A 193 -5.99 -12.43 -12.42
CA GLY A 193 -6.00 -12.58 -13.87
C GLY A 193 -7.38 -12.95 -14.43
N GLN A 194 -8.03 -13.97 -13.85
CA GLN A 194 -9.35 -14.43 -14.27
C GLN A 194 -10.44 -13.38 -14.05
N ASN A 195 -10.43 -12.72 -12.88
CA ASN A 195 -11.39 -11.69 -12.56
C ASN A 195 -11.20 -10.45 -13.44
N TYR A 196 -9.96 -10.00 -13.65
CA TYR A 196 -9.67 -8.90 -14.58
C TYR A 196 -10.18 -9.19 -16.00
N PHE A 197 -9.91 -10.40 -16.51
CA PHE A 197 -10.40 -10.83 -17.82
C PHE A 197 -11.94 -10.79 -17.90
N THR A 198 -12.61 -11.32 -16.87
CA THR A 198 -14.07 -11.38 -16.78
C THR A 198 -14.69 -9.98 -16.73
N MET A 199 -14.18 -9.10 -15.86
CA MET A 199 -14.62 -7.70 -15.76
C MET A 199 -14.45 -6.94 -17.08
N THR A 200 -13.29 -7.12 -17.74
CA THR A 200 -12.99 -6.48 -19.02
C THR A 200 -13.93 -6.97 -20.11
N LYS A 201 -14.16 -8.29 -20.19
CA LYS A 201 -15.09 -8.89 -21.14
C LYS A 201 -16.52 -8.36 -20.95
N ASN A 202 -17.02 -8.34 -19.73
CA ASN A 202 -18.37 -7.85 -19.42
C ASN A 202 -18.52 -6.36 -19.79
N THR A 203 -17.49 -5.55 -19.57
CA THR A 203 -17.49 -4.12 -19.94
C THR A 203 -17.55 -3.93 -21.45
N LEU A 204 -16.82 -4.75 -22.22
CA LEU A 204 -16.87 -4.74 -23.68
C LEU A 204 -18.26 -5.17 -24.21
N GLU A 205 -18.85 -6.22 -23.64
CA GLU A 205 -20.18 -6.70 -24.04
C GLU A 205 -21.28 -5.67 -23.71
N ALA A 206 -21.18 -4.98 -22.58
CA ALA A 206 -22.08 -3.89 -22.20
C ALA A 206 -21.98 -2.69 -23.16
N THR A 207 -20.77 -2.25 -23.51
CA THR A 207 -20.55 -1.13 -24.44
C THR A 207 -20.99 -1.46 -25.87
N VAL A 208 -20.80 -2.70 -26.34
CA VAL A 208 -21.35 -3.15 -27.63
C VAL A 208 -22.88 -3.17 -27.61
N SER A 209 -23.47 -3.61 -26.50
CA SER A 209 -24.93 -3.63 -26.34
C SER A 209 -25.49 -2.20 -26.34
N GLU A 210 -24.94 -1.25 -25.59
CA GLU A 210 -25.38 0.15 -25.57
C GLU A 210 -25.27 0.85 -26.94
N ASN A 211 -24.23 0.54 -27.71
CA ASN A 211 -24.05 1.08 -29.07
C ASN A 211 -25.03 0.47 -30.10
N SER A 212 -25.56 -0.73 -29.82
CA SER A 212 -26.57 -1.37 -30.68
C SER A 212 -27.99 -0.79 -30.51
N TRP A 213 -28.29 -0.17 -29.37
CA TRP A 213 -29.57 0.54 -29.14
C TRP A 213 -29.58 1.98 -29.68
N THR A 214 -28.41 2.58 -29.91
CA THR A 214 -28.27 3.95 -30.42
C THR A 214 -28.19 4.03 -31.96
N THR A 215 -28.24 2.89 -32.65
CA THR A 215 -28.17 2.80 -34.12
C THR A 215 -29.45 2.26 -34.78
N ALA A 216 -30.55 2.16 -34.04
CA ALA A 216 -31.87 1.83 -34.61
C ALA A 216 -32.57 3.13 -35.12
N PRO A 217 -32.91 3.23 -36.42
CA PRO A 217 -33.68 4.35 -36.98
C PRO A 217 -35.15 4.38 -36.54
#